data_AF-A0A511AZT6-F1
#
_entry.id   AF-A0A511AZT6-F1
#
_cell.length_a   1.000
_cell.length_b   1.000
_cell.length_c   1.000
_cell.angle_alpha   90.00
_cell.angle_beta   90.00
_cell.angle_gamma   90.00
#
_symmetry.space_group_name_H-M   'P 1'
#
loop_
_entity.id
_entity.type
_entity.pdbx_description
1 polymer ?
#
loop_
_entity_poly.entity_id
_entity_poly.type
_entity_poly.pdbx_seq_one_letter_code
_entity_poly.pdbx_strand_id
1 'polypeptide(L)'
;MRVFTREKIYSSSLARGAAQGDRETIRAMMIGWWPFIQAFERAIDVRVGHLPIKPLVARFGQSKIKTFFSEAREAVREMKEEEGSHAVLWAEGAKEFGLDLYADNYPTLPSVQTLIANADSDDPVVFFSWLAAVEYIAEELAAYLCHSPKFTDKFACGHWTWGLAHDEHEHDGPSHLEIDEDLARAYHPALDPEIARAALTANMHECIRLFEIASYDIHGTINETIQ
;
A
#
# COMPACT_ATOMS: atom_id res chain seq x y z
N MET A 1 13.49 6.46 2.65
CA MET A 1 12.11 6.19 2.21
C MET A 1 11.09 6.94 3.04
N ARG A 2 10.88 6.63 4.33
CA ARG A 2 9.90 7.33 5.22
C ARG A 2 9.80 8.84 5.04
N VAL A 3 10.91 9.58 5.15
CA VAL A 3 10.93 11.05 4.98
C VAL A 3 10.38 11.48 3.62
N PHE A 4 10.79 10.81 2.54
CA PHE A 4 10.34 11.11 1.18
C PHE A 4 8.84 10.83 1.04
N THR A 5 8.37 9.67 1.51
CA THR A 5 6.94 9.31 1.47
C THR A 5 6.10 10.29 2.26
N ARG A 6 6.53 10.62 3.48
CA ARG A 6 5.87 11.61 4.35
C ARG A 6 5.72 12.96 3.67
N GLU A 7 6.78 13.46 3.03
CA GLU A 7 6.71 14.71 2.27
C GLU A 7 5.62 14.66 1.18
N LYS A 8 5.45 13.52 0.51
CA LYS A 8 4.39 13.33 -0.51
C LYS A 8 2.99 13.26 0.09
N ILE A 9 2.81 12.54 1.20
CA ILE A 9 1.54 12.52 1.94
C ILE A 9 1.16 13.92 2.40
N TYR A 10 2.08 14.63 3.07
CA TYR A 10 1.79 15.92 3.70
C TYR A 10 1.56 17.04 2.67
N SER A 11 2.13 16.92 1.47
CA SER A 11 1.91 17.88 0.37
C SER A 11 0.67 17.56 -0.47
N SER A 12 0.14 16.33 -0.40
CA SER A 12 -1.06 15.91 -1.11
C SER A 12 -2.27 16.77 -0.74
N SER A 13 -2.96 17.32 -1.74
CA SER A 13 -4.21 18.05 -1.51
C SER A 13 -5.32 17.12 -1.00
N LEU A 14 -5.37 15.88 -1.50
CA LEU A 14 -6.29 14.83 -1.05
C LEU A 14 -6.13 14.56 0.45
N ALA A 15 -4.90 14.23 0.87
CA ALA A 15 -4.62 13.93 2.28
C ALA A 15 -4.87 15.14 3.19
N ARG A 16 -4.49 16.35 2.76
CA ARG A 16 -4.73 17.58 3.54
C ARG A 16 -6.21 17.90 3.67
N GLY A 17 -7.00 17.78 2.61
CA GLY A 17 -8.44 18.02 2.66
C GLY A 17 -9.14 16.99 3.57
N ALA A 18 -8.77 15.71 3.45
CA ALA A 18 -9.23 14.67 4.36
C ALA A 18 -8.85 14.97 5.82
N ALA A 19 -7.59 15.35 6.07
CA ALA A 19 -7.12 15.74 7.40
C ALA A 19 -7.89 16.94 7.98
N GLN A 20 -8.41 17.85 7.16
CA GLN A 20 -9.26 18.96 7.64
C GLN A 20 -10.72 18.55 7.90
N GLY A 21 -11.07 17.27 7.70
CA GLY A 21 -12.42 16.77 7.86
C GLY A 21 -13.37 17.18 6.73
N ASP A 22 -12.84 17.50 5.54
CA ASP A 22 -13.69 17.75 4.39
C ASP A 22 -14.34 16.44 3.91
N ARG A 23 -15.66 16.38 4.03
CA ARG A 23 -16.44 15.16 3.76
C ARG A 23 -16.37 14.76 2.30
N GLU A 24 -16.35 15.70 1.36
CA GLU A 24 -16.26 15.37 -0.07
C GLU A 24 -14.85 14.90 -0.43
N THR A 25 -13.82 15.50 0.16
CA THR A 25 -12.45 15.01 0.00
C THR A 25 -12.28 13.58 0.53
N ILE A 26 -12.85 13.27 1.71
CA ILE A 26 -12.79 11.91 2.26
C ILE A 26 -13.56 10.94 1.35
N ARG A 27 -14.73 11.31 0.85
CA ARG A 27 -15.49 10.49 -0.12
C ARG A 27 -14.68 10.22 -1.38
N ALA A 28 -14.06 11.24 -1.96
CA ALA A 28 -13.21 11.10 -3.13
C ALA A 28 -12.01 10.17 -2.86
N MET A 29 -11.38 10.29 -1.68
CA MET A 29 -10.30 9.39 -1.27
C MET A 29 -10.78 7.93 -1.19
N MET A 30 -11.91 7.68 -0.51
CA MET A 30 -12.47 6.33 -0.36
C MET A 30 -12.80 5.68 -1.70
N ILE A 31 -13.39 6.44 -2.62
CA ILE A 31 -13.75 5.99 -3.97
C ILE A 31 -12.49 5.80 -4.83
N GLY A 32 -11.64 6.82 -4.91
CA GLY A 32 -10.54 6.90 -5.86
C GLY A 32 -9.48 5.84 -5.64
N TRP A 33 -9.23 5.47 -4.39
CA TRP A 33 -8.28 4.41 -4.03
C TRP A 33 -8.87 3.00 -4.05
N TRP A 34 -10.19 2.86 -4.12
CA TRP A 34 -10.82 1.55 -4.04
C TRP A 34 -10.33 0.55 -5.10
N PRO A 35 -10.21 0.91 -6.40
CA PRO A 35 -9.69 -0.02 -7.40
C PRO A 35 -8.27 -0.51 -7.10
N PHE A 36 -7.45 0.38 -6.53
CA PHE A 36 -6.07 0.05 -6.16
C PHE A 36 -6.03 -0.93 -4.98
N ILE A 37 -6.82 -0.69 -3.94
CA ILE A 37 -6.89 -1.58 -2.76
C ILE A 37 -7.31 -2.99 -3.16
N GLN A 38 -8.32 -3.11 -4.02
CA GLN A 38 -8.75 -4.41 -4.54
C GLN A 38 -7.67 -5.09 -5.40
N ALA A 39 -6.90 -4.32 -6.16
CA ALA A 39 -5.82 -4.85 -6.98
C ALA A 39 -4.63 -5.31 -6.14
N PHE A 40 -4.30 -4.57 -5.07
CA PHE A 40 -3.26 -4.89 -4.11
C PHE A 40 -3.51 -6.24 -3.44
N GLU A 41 -4.70 -6.43 -2.87
CA GLU A 41 -5.13 -7.68 -2.24
C GLU A 41 -4.99 -8.87 -3.22
N ARG A 42 -5.48 -8.71 -4.47
CA ARG A 42 -5.37 -9.76 -5.50
C ARG A 42 -3.92 -10.06 -5.89
N ALA A 43 -3.06 -9.05 -5.96
CA ALA A 43 -1.68 -9.22 -6.38
C ALA A 43 -0.87 -9.99 -5.33
N ILE A 44 -1.09 -9.69 -4.05
CA ILE A 44 -0.53 -10.47 -2.93
C ILE A 44 -1.02 -11.91 -3.04
N ASP A 45 -2.32 -12.13 -3.20
CA ASP A 45 -2.93 -13.46 -3.33
C ASP A 45 -2.32 -14.31 -4.46
N VAL A 46 -2.15 -13.72 -5.64
CA VAL A 46 -1.62 -14.43 -6.80
C VAL A 46 -0.13 -14.67 -6.68
N ARG A 47 0.65 -13.67 -6.25
CA ARG A 47 2.10 -13.70 -6.39
C ARG A 47 2.79 -14.44 -5.24
N VAL A 48 2.30 -14.27 -4.02
CA VAL A 48 2.86 -14.91 -2.83
C VAL A 48 2.69 -16.42 -2.89
N GLY A 49 1.55 -16.89 -3.40
CA GLY A 49 1.32 -18.33 -3.60
C GLY A 49 2.30 -18.99 -4.58
N HIS A 50 3.02 -18.21 -5.39
CA HIS A 50 3.81 -18.68 -6.53
C HIS A 50 5.25 -18.14 -6.56
N LEU A 51 5.82 -17.80 -5.40
CA LEU A 51 7.16 -17.22 -5.34
C LEU A 51 8.24 -18.12 -5.96
N PRO A 52 9.08 -17.60 -6.88
CA PRO A 52 10.10 -18.40 -7.54
C PRO A 52 11.23 -18.78 -6.56
N ILE A 53 11.17 -20.00 -6.04
CA ILE A 53 12.14 -20.51 -5.05
C ILE A 53 13.55 -20.74 -5.65
N LYS A 54 13.65 -21.10 -6.94
CA LYS A 54 14.93 -21.52 -7.56
C LYS A 54 16.03 -20.45 -7.51
N PRO A 55 15.79 -19.17 -7.87
CA PRO A 55 16.78 -18.11 -7.73
C PRO A 55 17.27 -17.93 -6.29
N LEU A 56 16.37 -18.05 -5.31
CA LEU A 56 16.71 -17.91 -3.90
C LEU A 56 17.56 -19.08 -3.40
N VAL A 57 17.24 -20.33 -3.82
CA VAL A 57 18.07 -21.51 -3.51
C VAL A 57 19.48 -21.37 -4.10
N ALA A 58 19.59 -20.90 -5.34
CA ALA A 58 20.88 -20.72 -5.99
C ALA A 58 21.76 -19.69 -5.27
N ARG A 59 21.15 -18.65 -4.69
CA ARG A 59 21.86 -17.56 -4.01
C ARG A 59 22.24 -17.88 -2.56
N PHE A 60 21.31 -18.44 -1.79
CA PHE A 60 21.48 -18.59 -0.34
C PHE A 60 21.73 -20.05 0.10
N GLY A 61 21.54 -21.01 -0.79
CA GLY A 61 21.63 -22.44 -0.49
C GLY A 61 20.34 -22.99 0.13
N GLN A 62 20.07 -24.27 -0.14
CA GLN A 62 18.79 -24.91 0.14
C GLN A 62 18.40 -24.96 1.64
N SER A 63 19.39 -25.07 2.55
CA SER A 63 19.14 -25.12 3.99
C SER A 63 18.67 -23.78 4.56
N LYS A 64 19.27 -22.66 4.14
CA LYS A 64 18.89 -21.32 4.58
C LYS A 64 17.53 -20.89 4.02
N ILE A 65 17.25 -21.28 2.77
CA ILE A 65 15.95 -21.05 2.12
C ILE A 65 14.82 -21.78 2.80
N LYS A 66 15.03 -22.98 3.33
CA LYS A 66 13.94 -23.74 3.95
C LYS A 66 13.40 -23.06 5.21
N THR A 67 14.27 -22.44 5.99
CA THR A 67 13.93 -21.63 7.18
C THR A 67 13.34 -20.28 6.78
N PHE A 68 14.02 -19.56 5.86
CA PHE A 68 13.53 -18.27 5.38
C PHE A 68 12.16 -18.36 4.70
N PHE A 69 11.88 -19.40 3.90
CA PHE A 69 10.58 -19.57 3.28
C PHE A 69 9.54 -20.18 4.20
N SER A 70 9.89 -20.93 5.26
CA SER A 70 8.87 -21.31 6.24
C SER A 70 8.41 -20.06 7.01
N GLU A 71 9.33 -19.18 7.37
CA GLU A 71 9.04 -17.92 8.07
C GLU A 71 8.37 -16.92 7.13
N ALA A 72 8.94 -16.67 5.94
CA ALA A 72 8.34 -15.78 4.95
C ALA A 72 7.01 -16.31 4.39
N ARG A 73 6.80 -17.62 4.28
CA ARG A 73 5.48 -18.12 3.82
C ARG A 73 4.41 -18.02 4.90
N GLU A 74 4.76 -18.24 6.17
CA GLU A 74 3.82 -17.98 7.28
C GLU A 74 3.57 -16.47 7.39
N ALA A 75 4.62 -15.64 7.41
CA ALA A 75 4.48 -14.18 7.46
C ALA A 75 3.68 -13.64 6.27
N VAL A 76 3.85 -14.19 5.06
CA VAL A 76 3.07 -13.73 3.92
C VAL A 76 1.67 -14.39 3.85
N ARG A 77 1.44 -15.50 4.57
CA ARG A 77 0.08 -15.99 4.83
C ARG A 77 -0.64 -15.08 5.82
N GLU A 78 0.07 -14.62 6.85
CA GLU A 78 -0.40 -13.60 7.80
C GLU A 78 -0.72 -12.30 7.06
N MET A 79 0.19 -11.81 6.19
CA MET A 79 -0.10 -10.69 5.27
C MET A 79 -1.37 -10.92 4.45
N LYS A 80 -1.57 -12.11 3.88
CA LYS A 80 -2.81 -12.40 3.13
C LYS A 80 -4.07 -12.31 4.00
N GLU A 81 -4.01 -12.85 5.21
CA GLU A 81 -5.14 -12.82 6.16
C GLU A 81 -5.43 -11.38 6.63
N GLU A 82 -4.38 -10.58 6.82
CA GLU A 82 -4.45 -9.16 7.19
C GLU A 82 -4.90 -8.26 6.04
N GLU A 83 -4.43 -8.47 4.80
CA GLU A 83 -4.80 -7.65 3.64
C GLU A 83 -6.23 -7.89 3.15
N GLY A 84 -6.70 -9.15 3.24
CA GLY A 84 -8.12 -9.45 3.08
C GLY A 84 -8.99 -8.75 4.13
N SER A 85 -8.42 -8.42 5.29
CA SER A 85 -9.04 -7.55 6.29
C SER A 85 -8.97 -6.08 5.88
N HIS A 86 -7.87 -5.61 5.26
CA HIS A 86 -7.69 -4.21 4.88
C HIS A 86 -8.71 -3.73 3.84
N ALA A 87 -9.00 -4.50 2.80
CA ALA A 87 -10.03 -4.13 1.82
C ALA A 87 -11.42 -4.01 2.48
N VAL A 88 -11.73 -4.92 3.41
CA VAL A 88 -12.96 -4.89 4.20
C VAL A 88 -13.00 -3.65 5.11
N LEU A 89 -11.94 -3.37 5.85
CA LEU A 89 -11.84 -2.21 6.75
C LEU A 89 -11.96 -0.88 5.99
N TRP A 90 -11.41 -0.80 4.78
CA TRP A 90 -11.56 0.38 3.92
C TRP A 90 -13.02 0.57 3.50
N ALA A 91 -13.67 -0.49 3.01
CA ALA A 91 -15.06 -0.46 2.59
C ALA A 91 -16.02 -0.18 3.77
N GLU A 92 -15.74 -0.69 4.96
CA GLU A 92 -16.49 -0.37 6.17
C GLU A 92 -16.35 1.10 6.55
N GLY A 93 -15.13 1.66 6.50
CA GLY A 93 -14.91 3.10 6.68
C GLY A 93 -15.68 3.95 5.67
N ALA A 94 -15.77 3.51 4.42
CA ALA A 94 -16.51 4.22 3.37
C ALA A 94 -18.03 4.29 3.62
N LYS A 95 -18.62 3.29 4.31
CA LYS A 95 -20.06 3.28 4.65
C LYS A 95 -20.48 4.45 5.54
N GLU A 96 -19.60 4.93 6.42
CA GLU A 96 -19.81 6.14 7.26
C GLU A 96 -20.01 7.41 6.42
N PHE A 97 -19.54 7.36 5.17
CA PHE A 97 -19.70 8.43 4.19
C PHE A 97 -20.85 8.17 3.21
N GLY A 98 -21.64 7.12 3.40
CA GLY A 98 -22.77 6.76 2.54
C GLY A 98 -22.31 6.16 1.20
N LEU A 99 -21.21 5.41 1.20
CA LEU A 99 -20.67 4.74 0.03
C LEU A 99 -20.81 3.22 0.20
N ASP A 100 -21.25 2.54 -0.86
CA ASP A 100 -21.17 1.08 -0.96
C ASP A 100 -20.16 0.71 -2.05
N LEU A 101 -18.90 0.53 -1.63
CA LEU A 101 -17.79 0.25 -2.55
C LEU A 101 -17.91 -1.08 -3.30
N TYR A 102 -18.71 -2.03 -2.79
CA TYR A 102 -18.93 -3.32 -3.45
C TYR A 102 -20.14 -3.33 -4.37
N ALA A 103 -21.18 -2.54 -4.06
CA ALA A 103 -22.40 -2.51 -4.86
C ALA A 103 -22.35 -1.50 -6.01
N ASP A 104 -21.68 -0.38 -5.81
CA ASP A 104 -21.61 0.69 -6.80
C ASP A 104 -20.42 0.49 -7.75
N ASN A 105 -20.57 0.99 -8.98
CA ASN A 105 -19.50 1.00 -9.97
C ASN A 105 -18.82 2.37 -10.00
N TYR A 106 -17.60 2.44 -9.47
CA TYR A 106 -16.80 3.65 -9.48
C TYR A 106 -15.75 3.62 -10.60
N PRO A 107 -15.59 4.70 -11.38
CA PRO A 107 -14.63 4.74 -12.45
C PRO A 107 -13.20 4.66 -11.91
N THR A 108 -12.36 3.82 -12.53
CA THR A 108 -10.92 3.80 -12.24
C THR A 108 -10.22 4.89 -13.05
N LEU A 109 -9.54 5.81 -12.37
CA LEU A 109 -8.77 6.86 -13.03
C LEU A 109 -7.53 6.27 -13.74
N PRO A 110 -7.11 6.82 -14.90
CA PRO A 110 -5.93 6.33 -15.61
C PRO A 110 -4.64 6.33 -14.77
N SER A 111 -4.47 7.32 -13.88
CA SER A 111 -3.32 7.38 -12.97
C SER A 111 -3.35 6.28 -11.92
N VAL A 112 -4.53 5.96 -11.38
CA VAL A 112 -4.72 4.80 -10.48
C VAL A 112 -4.44 3.50 -11.22
N GLN A 113 -4.92 3.36 -12.47
CA GLN A 113 -4.63 2.19 -13.31
C GLN A 113 -3.13 2.02 -13.59
N THR A 114 -2.40 3.12 -13.76
CA THR A 114 -0.94 3.10 -13.96
C THR A 114 -0.23 2.56 -12.71
N LEU A 115 -0.67 2.96 -11.52
CA LEU A 115 -0.14 2.41 -10.27
C LEU A 115 -0.46 0.91 -10.12
N ILE A 116 -1.68 0.50 -10.48
CA ILE A 116 -2.12 -0.91 -10.46
C ILE A 116 -1.27 -1.77 -11.40
N ALA A 117 -0.81 -1.26 -12.54
CA ALA A 117 -0.04 -2.05 -13.50
C ALA A 117 1.27 -2.63 -12.89
N ASN A 118 1.84 -2.01 -11.85
CA ASN A 118 3.01 -2.55 -11.16
C ASN A 118 2.69 -3.80 -10.33
N ALA A 119 1.43 -3.97 -9.92
CA ALA A 119 0.94 -5.15 -9.23
C ALA A 119 1.03 -6.42 -10.10
N ASP A 120 1.00 -6.25 -11.42
CA ASP A 120 1.09 -7.33 -12.41
C ASP A 120 2.54 -7.60 -12.89
N SER A 121 3.55 -7.01 -12.23
CA SER A 121 4.95 -7.17 -12.63
C SER A 121 5.43 -8.62 -12.45
N ASP A 122 5.90 -9.22 -13.55
CA ASP A 122 6.58 -10.52 -13.52
C ASP A 122 8.02 -10.44 -12.97
N ASP A 123 8.59 -9.25 -12.87
CA ASP A 123 9.88 -9.05 -12.20
C ASP A 123 9.68 -9.00 -10.67
N PRO A 124 10.18 -10.00 -9.91
CA PRO A 124 10.02 -10.03 -8.45
C PRO A 124 10.70 -8.84 -7.77
N VAL A 125 11.80 -8.31 -8.30
CA VAL A 125 12.48 -7.15 -7.72
C VAL A 125 11.57 -5.93 -7.79
N VAL A 126 10.94 -5.70 -8.95
CA VAL A 126 10.00 -4.60 -9.15
C VAL A 126 8.77 -4.80 -8.29
N PHE A 127 8.19 -6.00 -8.28
CA PHE A 127 6.99 -6.33 -7.50
C PHE A 127 7.19 -6.09 -6.00
N PHE A 128 8.25 -6.64 -5.41
CA PHE A 128 8.50 -6.48 -3.97
C PHE A 128 8.96 -5.06 -3.60
N SER A 129 9.67 -4.36 -4.50
CA SER A 129 9.92 -2.93 -4.28
C SER A 129 8.63 -2.12 -4.31
N TRP A 130 7.65 -2.51 -5.15
CA TRP A 130 6.35 -1.88 -5.19
C TRP A 130 5.55 -2.16 -3.91
N LEU A 131 5.49 -3.42 -3.44
CA LEU A 131 4.83 -3.75 -2.16
C LEU A 131 5.40 -2.91 -1.00
N ALA A 132 6.73 -2.89 -0.84
CA ALA A 132 7.38 -2.08 0.20
C ALA A 132 7.03 -0.58 0.09
N ALA A 133 6.92 -0.05 -1.13
CA ALA A 133 6.51 1.34 -1.33
C ALA A 133 5.06 1.60 -0.91
N VAL A 134 4.16 0.65 -1.15
CA VAL A 134 2.76 0.72 -0.74
C VAL A 134 2.63 0.69 0.78
N GLU A 135 3.40 -0.16 1.46
CA GLU A 135 3.47 -0.17 2.94
C GLU A 135 3.93 1.19 3.50
N TYR A 136 5.01 1.76 2.95
CA TYR A 136 5.43 3.12 3.35
C TYR A 136 4.32 4.16 3.15
N ILE A 137 3.53 4.05 2.08
CA ILE A 137 2.43 4.98 1.80
C ILE A 137 1.32 4.78 2.82
N ALA A 138 0.93 3.54 3.09
CA ALA A 138 -0.15 3.20 4.00
C ALA A 138 0.17 3.62 5.43
N GLU A 139 1.36 3.27 5.94
CA GLU A 139 1.82 3.66 7.28
C GLU A 139 1.89 5.20 7.43
N GLU A 140 2.49 5.92 6.47
CA GLU A 140 2.62 7.38 6.60
C GLU A 140 1.29 8.12 6.37
N LEU A 141 0.38 7.57 5.57
CA LEU A 141 -0.99 8.10 5.42
C LEU A 141 -1.81 7.88 6.69
N ALA A 142 -1.75 6.67 7.26
CA ALA A 142 -2.39 6.34 8.53
C ALA A 142 -1.87 7.22 9.67
N ALA A 143 -0.54 7.30 9.83
CA ALA A 143 0.10 8.16 10.82
C ALA A 143 -0.34 9.63 10.67
N TYR A 144 -0.54 10.12 9.43
CA TYR A 144 -1.01 11.49 9.22
C TYR A 144 -2.49 11.68 9.57
N LEU A 145 -3.37 10.80 9.10
CA LEU A 145 -4.81 10.97 9.21
C LEU A 145 -5.37 10.55 10.57
N CYS A 146 -4.87 9.47 11.17
CA CYS A 146 -5.27 9.01 12.51
C CYS A 146 -4.93 10.05 13.60
N HIS A 147 -3.88 10.85 13.39
CA HIS A 147 -3.50 11.94 14.28
C HIS A 147 -4.21 13.27 13.98
N SER A 148 -5.19 13.30 13.06
CA SER A 148 -6.00 14.49 12.80
C SER A 148 -7.41 14.36 13.39
N PRO A 149 -7.73 15.06 14.49
CA PRO A 149 -9.07 14.99 15.11
C PRO A 149 -10.21 15.33 14.15
N LYS A 150 -9.99 16.32 13.26
CA LYS A 150 -11.03 16.72 12.30
C LYS A 150 -11.40 15.61 11.31
N PHE A 151 -10.48 14.71 11.02
CA PHE A 151 -10.71 13.53 10.20
C PHE A 151 -11.34 12.42 11.02
N THR A 152 -10.76 12.06 12.16
CA THR A 152 -11.23 10.94 12.99
C THR A 152 -12.64 11.17 13.56
N ASP A 153 -12.99 12.42 13.87
CA ASP A 153 -14.33 12.82 14.32
C ASP A 153 -15.42 12.64 13.24
N LYS A 154 -15.05 12.28 12.00
CA LYS A 154 -16.01 11.94 10.93
C LYS A 154 -16.50 10.50 10.98
N PHE A 155 -15.84 9.63 11.74
CA PHE A 155 -16.20 8.24 11.94
C PHE A 155 -16.99 8.10 13.25
N ALA A 156 -18.01 7.23 13.30
CA ALA A 156 -18.88 7.14 14.47
C ALA A 156 -18.15 6.69 15.74
N CYS A 157 -17.10 5.87 15.59
CA CYS A 157 -16.25 5.40 16.69
C CYS A 157 -15.11 6.38 17.05
N GLY A 158 -15.01 7.53 16.38
CA GLY A 158 -13.98 8.54 16.63
C GLY A 158 -12.57 8.13 16.17
N HIS A 159 -12.44 7.09 15.34
CA HIS A 159 -11.18 6.65 14.75
C HIS A 159 -11.43 6.00 13.38
N TRP A 160 -10.38 5.88 12.57
CA TRP A 160 -10.42 5.20 11.28
C TRP A 160 -9.76 3.83 11.39
N THR A 161 -10.56 2.77 11.45
CA THR A 161 -10.07 1.40 11.75
C THR A 161 -9.04 0.90 10.75
N TRP A 162 -9.19 1.19 9.46
CA TRP A 162 -8.18 0.86 8.45
C TRP A 162 -6.83 1.53 8.76
N GLY A 163 -6.87 2.80 9.19
CA GLY A 163 -5.66 3.53 9.55
C GLY A 163 -5.00 2.95 10.80
N LEU A 164 -5.77 2.51 11.80
CA LEU A 164 -5.20 1.88 13.00
C LEU A 164 -4.44 0.59 12.67
N ALA A 165 -4.95 -0.23 11.75
CA ALA A 165 -4.25 -1.43 11.28
C ALA A 165 -2.86 -1.14 10.65
N HIS A 166 -2.63 0.09 10.19
CA HIS A 166 -1.36 0.54 9.61
C HIS A 166 -0.58 1.53 10.51
N ASP A 167 -1.09 1.83 11.71
CA ASP A 167 -0.44 2.70 12.71
C ASP A 167 0.17 1.87 13.86
N GLU A 168 -0.09 0.56 13.89
CA GLU A 168 0.31 -0.32 15.00
C GLU A 168 1.83 -0.59 14.99
N HIS A 169 2.50 0.05 15.95
CA HIS A 169 3.89 -0.18 16.32
C HIS A 169 4.06 -1.46 17.19
N GLU A 170 3.06 -2.36 17.22
CA GLU A 170 2.93 -3.46 18.20
C GLU A 170 2.91 -4.87 17.59
N HIS A 171 3.48 -5.09 16.40
CA HIS A 171 3.68 -6.45 15.88
C HIS A 171 4.98 -7.07 16.44
N ASP A 172 4.85 -8.20 17.14
CA ASP A 172 5.98 -9.06 17.52
C ASP A 172 6.46 -9.84 16.28
N GLY A 173 7.39 -9.26 15.50
CA GLY A 173 7.92 -9.88 14.27
C GLY A 173 8.55 -8.86 13.32
N PRO A 174 9.15 -9.29 12.20
CA PRO A 174 9.55 -8.37 11.13
C PRO A 174 8.29 -7.74 10.51
N SER A 175 8.32 -6.43 10.24
CA SER A 175 7.17 -5.75 9.61
C SER A 175 6.98 -6.21 8.15
N HIS A 176 5.78 -6.06 7.60
CA HIS A 176 5.50 -6.31 6.17
C HIS A 176 6.51 -5.60 5.27
N LEU A 177 6.78 -4.33 5.61
CA LEU A 177 7.78 -3.51 4.95
C LEU A 177 9.18 -4.15 4.94
N GLU A 178 9.64 -4.67 6.08
CA GLU A 178 10.96 -5.31 6.19
C GLU A 178 11.02 -6.60 5.35
N ILE A 179 9.94 -7.39 5.36
CA ILE A 179 9.82 -8.62 4.56
C ILE A 179 9.90 -8.30 3.06
N ASP A 180 9.18 -7.27 2.60
CA ASP A 180 9.17 -6.87 1.20
C ASP A 180 10.53 -6.35 0.73
N GLU A 181 11.19 -5.50 1.52
CA GLU A 181 12.53 -5.00 1.21
C GLU A 181 13.56 -6.14 1.15
N ASP A 182 13.47 -7.11 2.05
CA ASP A 182 14.35 -8.28 2.07
C ASP A 182 14.09 -9.21 0.88
N LEU A 183 12.82 -9.44 0.50
CA LEU A 183 12.48 -10.21 -0.68
C LEU A 183 12.96 -9.53 -1.96
N ALA A 184 12.73 -8.22 -2.11
CA ALA A 184 13.24 -7.46 -3.26
C ALA A 184 14.77 -7.58 -3.38
N ARG A 185 15.48 -7.48 -2.26
CA ARG A 185 16.95 -7.61 -2.21
C ARG A 185 17.41 -9.02 -2.53
N ALA A 186 16.69 -10.03 -2.04
CA ALA A 186 16.98 -11.43 -2.25
C ALA A 186 16.91 -11.81 -3.74
N TYR A 187 15.96 -11.24 -4.49
CA TYR A 187 15.80 -11.45 -5.92
C TYR A 187 16.72 -10.59 -6.81
N HIS A 188 17.28 -9.49 -6.28
CA HIS A 188 18.09 -8.57 -7.09
C HIS A 188 19.43 -9.21 -7.54
N PRO A 189 19.83 -9.17 -8.82
CA PRO A 189 21.00 -9.92 -9.31
C PRO A 189 22.35 -9.43 -8.76
N ALA A 190 22.46 -8.16 -8.35
CA ALA A 190 23.69 -7.64 -7.77
C ALA A 190 23.99 -8.25 -6.39
N LEU A 191 25.27 -8.60 -6.18
CA LEU A 191 25.79 -9.03 -4.88
C LEU A 191 26.24 -7.86 -4.01
N ASP A 192 26.51 -6.71 -4.63
CA ASP A 192 26.80 -5.46 -3.92
C ASP A 192 25.50 -4.92 -3.30
N PRO A 193 25.42 -4.83 -1.95
CA PRO A 193 24.24 -4.32 -1.26
C PRO A 193 23.89 -2.88 -1.65
N GLU A 194 24.88 -2.04 -2.00
CA GLU A 194 24.63 -0.64 -2.34
C GLU A 194 23.97 -0.51 -3.71
N ILE A 195 24.36 -1.36 -4.67
CA ILE A 195 23.72 -1.41 -6.00
C ILE A 195 22.27 -1.88 -5.88
N ALA A 196 22.04 -2.96 -5.12
CA ALA A 196 20.69 -3.47 -4.88
C ALA A 196 19.82 -2.42 -4.19
N ARG A 197 20.34 -1.80 -3.12
CA ARG A 197 19.64 -0.75 -2.37
C ARG A 197 19.28 0.44 -3.27
N ALA A 198 20.19 0.89 -4.14
CA ALA A 198 19.93 1.99 -5.06
C ALA A 198 18.81 1.67 -6.06
N ALA A 199 18.81 0.45 -6.62
CA ALA A 199 17.76 0.00 -7.54
C ALA A 199 16.39 -0.11 -6.87
N LEU A 200 16.32 -0.77 -5.71
CA LEU A 200 15.10 -0.87 -4.90
C LEU A 200 14.56 0.52 -4.52
N THR A 201 15.44 1.42 -4.09
CA THR A 201 15.07 2.81 -3.76
C THR A 201 14.49 3.54 -4.96
N ALA A 202 15.06 3.35 -6.16
CA ALA A 202 14.55 3.96 -7.38
C ALA A 202 13.14 3.45 -7.73
N ASN A 203 12.91 2.14 -7.63
CA ASN A 203 11.59 1.54 -7.85
C ASN A 203 10.56 2.05 -6.85
N MET A 204 10.92 2.10 -5.55
CA MET A 204 10.04 2.61 -4.51
C MET A 204 9.70 4.09 -4.70
N HIS A 205 10.69 4.92 -5.06
CA HIS A 205 10.46 6.32 -5.37
C HIS A 205 9.49 6.49 -6.54
N GLU A 206 9.61 5.68 -7.60
CA GLU A 206 8.70 5.75 -8.73
C GLU A 206 7.26 5.40 -8.32
N CYS A 207 7.08 4.34 -7.54
CA CYS A 207 5.76 3.98 -6.98
C CYS A 207 5.14 5.15 -6.19
N ILE A 208 5.92 5.78 -5.30
CA ILE A 208 5.46 6.91 -4.50
C ILE A 208 5.13 8.14 -5.36
N ARG A 209 5.86 8.37 -6.47
CA ARG A 209 5.52 9.43 -7.43
C ARG A 209 4.21 9.15 -8.17
N LEU A 210 3.98 7.90 -8.57
CA LEU A 210 2.72 7.49 -9.18
C LEU A 210 1.55 7.67 -8.21
N PHE A 211 1.75 7.36 -6.92
CA PHE A 211 0.77 7.64 -5.87
C PHE A 211 0.49 9.14 -5.71
N GLU A 212 1.51 10.00 -5.77
CA GLU A 212 1.35 11.46 -5.71
C GLU A 212 0.50 11.97 -6.88
N ILE A 213 0.74 11.48 -8.09
CA ILE A 213 -0.03 11.83 -9.30
C ILE A 213 -1.48 11.36 -9.15
N ALA A 214 -1.69 10.10 -8.78
CA ALA A 214 -3.04 9.57 -8.58
C ALA A 214 -3.80 10.31 -7.47
N SER A 215 -3.14 10.67 -6.36
CA SER A 215 -3.74 11.49 -5.29
C SER A 215 -4.21 12.85 -5.81
N TYR A 216 -3.41 13.49 -6.66
CA TYR A 216 -3.76 14.78 -7.26
C TYR A 216 -4.99 14.67 -8.16
N ASP A 217 -5.03 13.64 -9.02
CA ASP A 217 -6.14 13.41 -9.94
C ASP A 217 -7.43 13.05 -9.19
N ILE A 218 -7.35 12.19 -8.16
CA ILE A 218 -8.50 11.84 -7.30
C ILE A 218 -9.06 13.10 -6.64
N HIS A 219 -8.21 13.98 -6.13
CA HIS A 219 -8.68 15.24 -5.55
C HIS A 219 -9.31 16.17 -6.62
N GLY A 220 -8.84 16.11 -7.87
CA GLY A 220 -9.39 16.85 -8.99
C GLY A 220 -10.86 16.55 -9.28
N THR A 221 -11.31 15.30 -9.06
CA THR A 221 -12.69 14.87 -9.37
C THR A 221 -13.75 15.55 -8.49
N ILE A 222 -13.36 16.07 -7.32
CA ILE A 222 -14.26 16.80 -6.41
C ILE A 222 -14.82 18.05 -7.11
N ASN A 223 -14.02 18.72 -7.92
CA ASN A 223 -14.40 19.97 -8.59
C ASN A 223 -15.24 19.74 -9.85
N GLU A 224 -15.17 18.55 -10.45
CA GLU A 224 -15.91 18.20 -11.66
C GLU A 224 -17.37 17.80 -11.37
N THR A 225 -17.68 17.47 -10.11
CA THR A 225 -19.04 17.06 -9.69
C THR A 225 -19.97 18.26 -9.41
N ILE A 226 -19.47 19.50 -9.47
CA ILE A 226 -20.20 20.74 -9.16
C ILE A 226 -20.66 21.51 -10.44
N GLN A 227 -20.54 20.91 -11.62
CA GLN A 227 -21.08 21.47 -12.89
C GLN A 227 -22.32 20.70 -13.36
#